data_AF-A0A2E1ACS0-F1
#
_entry.id   AF-A0A2E1ACS0-F1
#
_cell.length_a   1.000
_cell.length_b   1.000
_cell.length_c   1.000
_cell.angle_alpha   90.00
_cell.angle_beta   90.00
_cell.angle_gamma   90.00
#
_symmetry.space_group_name_H-M   'P 1'
#
loop_
_entity.id
_entity.type
_entity.pdbx_description
1 polymer ?
#
loop_
_entity_poly.entity_id
_entity_poly.type
_entity_poly.pdbx_seq_one_letter_code
_entity_poly.pdbx_strand_id
1 'polypeptide(L)'
;MSDANEQAQQPQQSVDVITLRKSQAGMRFIAQMHIYNMANSARLRTFITDSYQENLLAQTSADDRLDALLAQAADIGKVKVKQVLAANEYHVAVIMEAEKQPGYFYTEVKVEEDYPHKIIHYMFQPMQPVNTSQSEADQ
;
A
#
# COMPACT_ATOMS: atom_id res chain seq x y z
N MET A 1 -4.10 -17.51 -45.05
CA MET A 1 -4.83 -16.23 -45.01
C MET A 1 -6.16 -16.53 -44.34
N SER A 2 -6.45 -16.14 -43.11
CA SER A 2 -5.89 -15.03 -42.34
C SER A 2 -6.04 -15.32 -40.85
N ASP A 3 -5.04 -14.90 -40.11
CA ASP A 3 -4.88 -15.04 -38.66
C ASP A 3 -5.98 -14.28 -37.90
N ALA A 4 -6.65 -14.97 -36.98
CA ALA A 4 -7.43 -14.36 -35.91
C ALA A 4 -6.58 -14.42 -34.64
N ASN A 5 -5.86 -13.34 -34.36
CA ASN A 5 -5.05 -13.15 -33.17
C ASN A 5 -5.98 -12.75 -32.00
N GLU A 6 -6.65 -13.73 -31.40
CA GLU A 6 -7.33 -13.58 -30.11
C GLU A 6 -6.26 -13.47 -29.01
N GLN A 7 -5.79 -12.26 -28.74
CA GLN A 7 -5.04 -11.97 -27.53
C GLN A 7 -5.99 -12.10 -26.34
N ALA A 8 -5.98 -13.29 -25.73
CA ALA A 8 -6.59 -13.57 -24.46
C ALA A 8 -6.08 -12.57 -23.42
N GLN A 9 -6.93 -11.61 -23.05
CA GLN A 9 -6.74 -10.79 -21.87
C GLN A 9 -6.69 -11.73 -20.67
N GLN A 10 -5.49 -11.92 -20.14
CA GLN A 10 -5.30 -12.69 -18.91
C GLN A 10 -6.18 -12.07 -17.83
N PRO A 11 -6.99 -12.87 -17.11
CA PRO A 11 -7.80 -12.35 -16.01
C PRO A 11 -6.83 -11.78 -14.99
N GLN A 12 -6.80 -10.45 -14.87
CA GLN A 12 -6.03 -9.74 -13.88
C GLN A 12 -6.57 -10.18 -12.51
N GLN A 13 -5.92 -11.19 -11.93
CA GLN A 13 -6.35 -11.87 -10.72
C GLN A 13 -6.49 -10.81 -9.63
N SER A 14 -7.73 -10.45 -9.31
CA SER A 14 -8.08 -9.68 -8.13
C SER A 14 -7.71 -10.53 -6.93
N VAL A 15 -6.46 -10.42 -6.46
CA VAL A 15 -6.07 -10.98 -5.17
C VAL A 15 -6.99 -10.32 -4.14
N ASP A 16 -7.95 -11.12 -3.69
CA ASP A 16 -9.18 -10.67 -3.08
C ASP A 16 -8.88 -10.01 -1.73
N VAL A 17 -9.68 -9.01 -1.32
CA VAL A 17 -9.60 -8.38 0.01
C VAL A 17 -9.66 -9.44 1.12
N ILE A 18 -10.28 -10.58 0.82
CA ILE A 18 -10.29 -11.79 1.66
C ILE A 18 -8.86 -12.25 2.02
N THR A 19 -7.91 -12.23 1.08
CA THR A 19 -6.52 -12.66 1.33
C THR A 19 -5.80 -11.71 2.27
N LEU A 20 -6.03 -10.40 2.16
CA LEU A 20 -5.48 -9.41 3.10
C LEU A 20 -5.98 -9.63 4.54
N ARG A 21 -7.24 -10.03 4.71
CA ARG A 21 -7.82 -10.27 6.04
C ARG A 21 -7.31 -11.56 6.69
N LYS A 22 -6.67 -12.44 5.94
CA LYS A 22 -6.15 -13.72 6.42
C LYS A 22 -4.69 -13.67 6.85
N SER A 23 -3.94 -12.61 6.49
CA SER A 23 -2.52 -12.49 6.83
C SER A 23 -2.23 -11.52 7.96
N GLN A 24 -1.16 -11.75 8.72
CA GLN A 24 -0.70 -10.82 9.77
C GLN A 24 -0.32 -9.47 9.18
N ALA A 25 0.45 -9.46 8.09
CA ALA A 25 0.80 -8.22 7.39
C ALA A 25 -0.44 -7.47 6.87
N GLY A 26 -1.40 -8.21 6.31
CA GLY A 26 -2.63 -7.63 5.79
C GLY A 26 -3.52 -7.05 6.88
N MET A 27 -3.61 -7.69 8.05
CA MET A 27 -4.31 -7.13 9.20
C MET A 27 -3.65 -5.83 9.70
N ARG A 28 -2.31 -5.77 9.76
CA ARG A 28 -1.58 -4.53 10.12
C ARG A 28 -1.81 -3.42 9.10
N PHE A 29 -1.74 -3.75 7.81
CA PHE A 29 -2.06 -2.84 6.72
C PHE A 29 -3.49 -2.27 6.84
N ILE A 30 -4.50 -3.15 6.96
CA ILE A 30 -5.90 -2.76 7.06
C ILE A 30 -6.13 -1.87 8.28
N ALA A 31 -5.57 -2.22 9.45
CA ALA A 31 -5.71 -1.44 10.66
C ALA A 31 -5.13 -0.03 10.50
N GLN A 32 -3.89 0.08 9.99
CA GLN A 32 -3.26 1.38 9.76
C GLN A 32 -4.05 2.23 8.77
N MET A 33 -4.45 1.67 7.63
CA MET A 33 -5.15 2.41 6.58
C MET A 33 -6.57 2.79 6.98
N HIS A 34 -7.24 1.96 7.79
CA HIS A 34 -8.51 2.32 8.38
C HIS A 34 -8.39 3.55 9.29
N ILE A 35 -7.40 3.57 10.19
CA ILE A 35 -7.16 4.70 11.09
C ILE A 35 -6.75 5.96 10.31
N TYR A 36 -5.87 5.80 9.33
CA TYR A 36 -5.46 6.87 8.40
C TYR A 36 -6.68 7.51 7.71
N ASN A 37 -7.57 6.69 7.12
CA ASN A 37 -8.77 7.18 6.42
C ASN A 37 -9.83 7.79 7.36
N MET A 38 -9.78 7.48 8.66
CA MET A 38 -10.60 8.14 9.69
C MET A 38 -10.05 9.53 10.10
N ALA A 39 -8.87 9.91 9.63
CA ALA A 39 -8.16 11.14 10.05
C ALA A 39 -7.99 11.25 11.58
N ASN A 40 -7.80 10.11 12.27
CA ASN A 40 -7.61 10.08 13.72
C ASN A 40 -6.13 9.99 14.07
N SER A 41 -5.46 11.14 14.15
CA SER A 41 -4.02 11.25 14.40
C SER A 41 -3.59 10.61 15.72
N ALA A 42 -4.37 10.77 16.80
CA ALA A 42 -4.07 10.17 18.09
C ALA A 42 -4.03 8.65 18.02
N ARG A 43 -5.05 8.02 17.41
CA ARG A 43 -5.06 6.57 17.20
C ARG A 43 -3.97 6.11 16.24
N LEU A 44 -3.64 6.91 15.24
CA LEU A 44 -2.58 6.58 14.28
C LEU A 44 -1.22 6.58 14.97
N ARG A 45 -0.94 7.57 15.82
CA ARG A 45 0.26 7.64 16.65
C ARG A 45 0.40 6.42 17.57
N THR A 46 -0.67 6.07 18.28
CA THR A 46 -0.70 4.88 19.14
C THR A 46 -0.43 3.63 18.31
N PHE A 47 -1.10 3.48 17.16
CA PHE A 47 -0.87 2.34 16.28
C PHE A 47 0.60 2.23 15.82
N ILE A 48 1.22 3.34 15.40
CA ILE A 48 2.62 3.35 14.97
C ILE A 48 3.54 2.93 16.13
N THR A 49 3.34 3.51 17.31
CA THR A 49 4.13 3.20 18.50
C THR A 49 4.01 1.72 18.90
N ASP A 50 2.80 1.17 18.86
CA ASP A 50 2.51 -0.17 19.35
C ASP A 50 2.71 -1.26 18.30
N SER A 51 2.71 -0.92 17.01
CA SER A 51 2.74 -1.93 15.93
C SER A 51 4.05 -1.98 15.18
N TYR A 52 4.95 -0.98 15.30
CA TYR A 52 6.23 -0.97 14.60
C TYR A 52 7.32 -1.60 15.47
N GLN A 53 8.31 -2.22 14.83
CA GLN A 53 9.48 -2.77 15.50
C GLN A 53 10.36 -1.62 16.02
N GLU A 54 10.99 -1.81 17.18
CA GLU A 54 11.84 -0.80 17.84
C GLU A 54 12.96 -0.29 16.92
N ASN A 55 13.63 -1.18 16.17
CA ASN A 55 14.68 -0.80 15.23
C ASN A 55 14.18 0.13 14.11
N LEU A 56 12.93 -0.05 13.68
CA LEU A 56 12.31 0.77 12.64
C LEU A 56 11.89 2.14 13.20
N LEU A 57 11.49 2.18 14.48
CA LEU A 57 11.19 3.41 15.22
C LEU A 57 12.45 4.20 15.62
N ALA A 58 13.58 3.52 15.82
CA ALA A 58 14.88 4.16 16.07
C ALA A 58 15.43 4.89 14.83
N GLN A 59 15.11 4.40 13.63
CA GLN A 59 15.50 5.04 12.36
C GLN A 59 14.60 6.22 11.99
N THR A 60 13.31 6.12 12.31
CA THR A 60 12.34 7.19 12.08
C THR A 60 11.29 7.10 13.16
N SER A 61 11.20 8.14 13.99
CA SER A 61 10.38 8.13 15.18
C SER A 61 8.89 7.95 14.84
N ALA A 62 8.09 7.57 15.83
CA ALA A 62 6.65 7.46 15.65
C ALA A 62 6.02 8.81 15.24
N ASP A 63 6.56 9.91 15.75
CA ASP A 63 6.10 11.27 15.45
C ASP A 63 6.46 11.68 14.01
N ASP A 64 7.70 11.44 13.57
CA ASP A 64 8.11 11.74 12.18
C ASP A 64 7.29 10.94 11.15
N ARG A 65 6.98 9.67 11.46
CA ARG A 65 6.13 8.82 10.62
C ARG A 65 4.70 9.33 10.59
N LEU A 66 4.16 9.75 11.74
CA LEU A 66 2.84 10.34 11.82
C LEU A 66 2.78 11.61 10.98
N ASP A 67 3.75 12.51 11.13
CA ASP A 67 3.81 13.77 10.38
C ASP A 67 3.86 13.52 8.87
N ALA A 68 4.66 12.55 8.42
CA ALA A 68 4.71 12.15 7.01
C ALA A 68 3.34 11.65 6.50
N LEU A 69 2.65 10.80 7.29
CA LEU A 69 1.32 10.30 6.93
C LEU A 69 0.26 11.41 6.94
N LEU A 70 0.32 12.35 7.89
CA LEU A 70 -0.61 13.48 7.96
C LEU A 70 -0.37 14.46 6.80
N ALA A 71 0.88 14.73 6.44
CA ALA A 71 1.23 15.53 5.28
C ALA A 71 0.71 14.89 3.98
N GLN A 72 0.88 13.58 3.83
CA GLN A 72 0.30 12.82 2.71
C GLN A 72 -1.24 12.89 2.72
N ALA A 73 -1.90 12.70 3.86
CA ALA A 73 -3.37 12.81 3.95
C ALA A 73 -3.90 14.21 3.60
N ALA A 74 -3.16 15.25 3.97
CA ALA A 74 -3.49 16.62 3.61
C ALA A 74 -3.49 16.81 2.08
N ASP A 75 -2.47 16.27 1.40
CA ASP A 75 -2.29 16.34 -0.05
C ASP A 75 -3.29 15.44 -0.81
N ILE A 76 -3.32 14.15 -0.49
CA ILE A 76 -3.96 13.13 -1.33
C ILE A 76 -5.35 12.69 -0.83
N GLY A 77 -5.68 13.04 0.41
CA GLY A 77 -6.92 12.61 1.07
C GLY A 77 -6.90 11.13 1.47
N LYS A 78 -8.10 10.54 1.49
CA LYS A 78 -8.27 9.11 1.78
C LYS A 78 -7.74 8.26 0.64
N VAL A 79 -7.50 6.99 0.93
CA VAL A 79 -7.03 6.00 -0.04
C VAL A 79 -7.91 4.76 -0.02
N LYS A 80 -8.07 4.12 -1.19
CA LYS A 80 -8.73 2.83 -1.34
C LYS A 80 -7.82 1.84 -2.05
N VAL A 81 -7.89 0.57 -1.66
CA VAL A 81 -7.16 -0.50 -2.38
C VAL A 81 -7.77 -0.64 -3.78
N LYS A 82 -6.92 -0.53 -4.80
CA LYS A 82 -7.29 -0.75 -6.20
C LYS A 82 -6.93 -2.17 -6.66
N GLN A 83 -5.75 -2.63 -6.26
CA GLN A 83 -5.23 -3.94 -6.64
C GLN A 83 -4.31 -4.46 -5.53
N VAL A 84 -4.36 -5.76 -5.26
CA VAL A 84 -3.38 -6.44 -4.41
C VAL A 84 -2.36 -7.12 -5.32
N LEU A 85 -1.08 -6.82 -5.13
CA LEU A 85 0.03 -7.34 -5.95
C LEU A 85 0.66 -8.59 -5.32
N ALA A 86 0.78 -8.60 -4.00
CA ALA A 86 1.28 -9.72 -3.23
C ALA A 86 0.57 -9.78 -1.88
N ALA A 87 0.25 -10.98 -1.43
CA ALA A 87 -0.24 -11.22 -0.07
C ALA A 87 0.14 -12.63 0.37
N ASN A 88 0.96 -12.70 1.40
CA ASN A 88 1.21 -13.90 2.20
C ASN A 88 1.13 -13.53 3.70
N GLU A 89 1.39 -14.48 4.59
CA GLU A 89 1.23 -14.29 6.04
C GLU A 89 1.97 -13.05 6.58
N TYR A 90 3.19 -12.81 6.12
CA TYR A 90 4.11 -11.80 6.69
C TYR A 90 4.44 -10.65 5.74
N HIS A 91 3.88 -10.64 4.53
CA HIS A 91 4.15 -9.63 3.51
C HIS A 91 2.91 -9.34 2.66
N VAL A 92 2.61 -8.06 2.51
CA VAL A 92 1.57 -7.54 1.61
C VAL A 92 2.13 -6.40 0.78
N ALA A 93 1.78 -6.39 -0.51
CA ALA A 93 1.99 -5.27 -1.42
C ALA A 93 0.70 -4.95 -2.19
N VAL A 94 0.30 -3.69 -2.23
CA VAL A 94 -0.95 -3.22 -2.84
C VAL A 94 -0.75 -1.93 -3.64
N ILE A 95 -1.61 -1.74 -4.63
CA ILE A 95 -1.84 -0.45 -5.28
C ILE A 95 -3.06 0.21 -4.67
N MET A 96 -2.90 1.46 -4.25
CA MET A 96 -3.96 2.30 -3.71
C MET A 96 -4.26 3.46 -4.65
N GLU A 97 -5.52 3.89 -4.65
CA GLU A 97 -5.99 5.07 -5.39
C GLU A 97 -6.38 6.15 -4.38
N ALA A 98 -5.90 7.37 -4.60
CA ALA A 98 -6.17 8.52 -3.73
C ALA A 98 -7.50 9.21 -4.05
N GLU A 99 -8.07 9.89 -3.04
CA GLU A 99 -9.35 10.59 -3.13
C GLU A 99 -9.24 11.95 -3.83
N LYS A 100 -8.23 12.76 -3.49
CA LYS A 100 -8.13 14.16 -3.92
C LYS A 100 -7.42 14.38 -5.23
N GLN A 101 -6.45 13.52 -5.56
CA GLN A 101 -5.63 13.67 -6.75
C GLN A 101 -5.61 12.40 -7.60
N PRO A 102 -5.64 12.53 -8.95
CA PRO A 102 -5.47 11.39 -9.83
C PRO A 102 -4.06 10.82 -9.63
N GLY A 103 -3.98 9.55 -9.24
CA GLY A 103 -2.72 8.90 -8.99
C GLY A 103 -2.88 7.58 -8.28
N TYR A 104 -1.88 6.73 -8.46
CA TYR A 104 -1.77 5.46 -7.76
C TYR A 104 -0.59 5.50 -6.80
N PHE A 105 -0.71 4.74 -5.72
CA PHE A 105 0.30 4.63 -4.70
C PHE A 105 0.63 3.16 -4.49
N TYR A 106 1.92 2.86 -4.48
CA TYR A 106 2.40 1.55 -4.08
C TYR A 106 2.56 1.54 -2.56
N THR A 107 1.95 0.55 -1.91
CA THR A 107 2.10 0.33 -0.46
C THR A 107 2.57 -1.07 -0.17
N GLU A 108 3.59 -1.20 0.66
CA GLU A 108 4.16 -2.48 1.08
C GLU A 108 4.29 -2.53 2.59
N VAL A 109 3.90 -3.66 3.17
CA VAL A 109 3.98 -3.93 4.60
C VAL A 109 4.62 -5.31 4.80
N LYS A 110 5.67 -5.37 5.61
CA LYS A 110 6.21 -6.63 6.13
C LYS A 110 6.17 -6.63 7.64
N VAL A 111 5.91 -7.79 8.22
CA VAL A 111 5.83 -7.98 9.67
C VAL A 111 6.75 -9.12 10.13
N GLU A 112 7.07 -9.13 11.41
CA GLU A 112 7.76 -10.26 12.06
C GLU A 112 6.91 -11.53 12.05
N GLU A 113 7.58 -12.68 12.02
CA GLU A 113 6.92 -13.98 12.21
C GLU A 113 6.47 -14.18 13.65
N ASP A 114 7.25 -13.67 14.62
CA ASP A 114 6.93 -13.79 16.03
C ASP A 114 5.79 -12.86 16.44
N TYR A 115 4.90 -13.36 17.30
CA TYR A 115 3.88 -12.53 17.93
C TYR A 115 4.55 -11.38 18.73
N PRO A 116 4.10 -10.12 18.60
CA PRO A 116 2.81 -9.68 18.07
C PRO A 116 2.81 -9.28 16.58
N HIS A 117 3.74 -9.76 15.76
CA HIS A 117 3.88 -9.44 14.34
C HIS A 117 4.06 -7.93 14.12
N LYS A 118 5.16 -7.38 14.67
CA LYS A 118 5.48 -5.96 14.51
C LYS A 118 5.84 -5.68 13.06
N ILE A 119 5.51 -4.48 12.59
CA ILE A 119 5.87 -3.97 11.28
C ILE A 119 7.38 -3.71 11.25
N ILE A 120 8.06 -4.38 10.33
CA ILE A 120 9.51 -4.28 10.08
C ILE A 120 9.81 -3.54 8.77
N HIS A 121 8.82 -3.40 7.90
CA HIS A 121 8.90 -2.60 6.69
C HIS A 121 7.55 -1.96 6.42
N TYR A 122 7.54 -0.66 6.17
CA TYR A 122 6.38 0.08 5.69
C TYR A 122 6.84 1.07 4.63
N MET A 123 6.24 0.97 3.45
CA MET A 123 6.46 1.90 2.35
C MET A 123 5.12 2.36 1.81
N PHE A 124 5.00 3.67 1.58
CA PHE A 124 3.83 4.27 0.96
C PHE A 124 4.28 5.43 0.07
N GLN A 125 4.31 5.17 -1.24
CA GLN A 125 4.91 6.08 -2.22
C GLN A 125 4.03 6.26 -3.45
N PRO A 126 4.00 7.46 -4.05
CA PRO A 126 3.33 7.68 -5.33
C PRO A 126 3.99 6.84 -6.41
N MET A 127 3.18 6.24 -7.28
CA MET A 127 3.66 5.61 -8.50
C MET A 127 3.85 6.70 -9.56
N GLN A 128 5.00 6.70 -10.21
CA GLN A 128 5.21 7.55 -11.37
C GLN A 128 4.24 7.13 -12.48
N PRO A 129 3.58 8.07 -13.17
CA PRO A 129 2.84 7.74 -14.37
C PRO A 129 3.82 7.15 -15.39
N VAL A 130 3.44 6.03 -16.00
CA VAL A 130 4.17 5.53 -17.17
C VAL A 130 3.92 6.55 -18.28
N ASN A 131 4.94 7.33 -18.65
CA ASN A 131 4.87 8.21 -19.80
C ASN A 131 4.85 7.32 -21.06
N THR A 132 3.66 6.91 -21.50
CA THR A 132 3.46 6.23 -22.78
C THR A 132 3.57 7.26 -23.90
N SER A 133 4.77 7.76 -24.13
CA SER A 133 5.07 8.76 -25.17
C SER A 133 6.41 8.44 -25.80
N GLN A 134 6.51 7.29 -26.50
CA GLN A 134 7.53 7.00 -27.52
C GLN A 134 7.32 5.56 -28.07
N SER A 135 6.44 5.40 -29.06
CA SER A 135 6.54 4.33 -30.09
C SER A 135 5.57 4.55 -31.25
N GLU A 136 5.53 5.77 -31.81
CA GLU A 136 4.94 6.02 -33.14
C GLU A 136 5.81 7.05 -33.87
N ALA A 137 7.11 6.77 -33.98
CA ALA A 137 8.03 7.53 -34.82
C ALA A 137 9.26 6.68 -35.15
N ASP A 138 9.03 5.60 -35.90
CA ASP A 138 9.99 4.93 -36.79
C ASP A 138 9.10 4.09 -37.72
N GLN A 139 8.51 4.72 -38.75
CA GLN A 139 8.97 4.68 -40.15
C GLN A 139 9.14 3.25 -40.68
#